data_AF-C7X654-F1
#
_entry.id   AF-C7X654-F1
#
_cell.length_a   1.000
_cell.length_b   1.000
_cell.length_c   1.000
_cell.angle_alpha   90.00
_cell.angle_beta   90.00
_cell.angle_gamma   90.00
#
_symmetry.space_group_name_H-M   'P 1'
#
loop_
_entity.id
_entity.type
_entity.pdbx_description
1 polymer ?
#
loop_
_entity_poly.entity_id
_entity_poly.type
_entity_poly.pdbx_seq_one_letter_code
_entity_poly.pdbx_strand_id
1 'polypeptide(L)'
;MEELESYVIDNALKEKIVADFKEQVESVNDALERLKAEDIPCDLPTLKKIMSSDESFKKWLVKAEDEFIGKLGFLPMEERKRIGVSFANVFKRTANDRNTVASFLSDPKYPIVQGKDGSLQYDWQEVEKGAEQRATRHFTDEDVEYFGMLRKVVESLEDLEAWETEHAYSHFKDWRDPFAGLRNPSIHGAPVVINHGGHIDILMNPDFKNWFQRQIGKTLGKMNPEALRMIREMADED
;
A
#
# COMPACT_ATOMS: atom_id res chain seq x y z
N MET A 1 17.43 8.36 19.73
CA MET A 1 17.80 8.68 18.34
C MET A 1 17.39 7.49 17.51
N GLU A 2 16.47 7.67 16.55
CA GLU A 2 16.15 6.63 15.57
C GLU A 2 17.24 6.64 14.50
N GLU A 3 18.04 5.59 14.47
CA GLU A 3 18.97 5.31 13.38
C GLU A 3 18.16 4.67 12.22
N LEU A 4 18.47 5.05 10.98
CA LEU A 4 17.87 4.39 9.83
C LEU A 4 18.46 2.98 9.72
N GLU A 5 17.64 1.97 9.98
CA GLU A 5 18.01 0.57 9.77
C GLU A 5 18.29 0.34 8.27
N SER A 6 19.14 -0.65 7.95
CA SER A 6 19.48 -1.01 6.55
C SER A 6 18.27 -1.47 5.73
N TYR A 7 17.16 -1.74 6.41
CA TYR A 7 15.86 -1.94 5.79
C TYR A 7 14.74 -1.41 6.69
N VAL A 8 13.65 -0.99 6.07
CA VAL A 8 12.39 -0.68 6.77
C VAL A 8 11.28 -1.48 6.13
N ILE A 9 10.45 -2.09 6.97
CA ILE A 9 9.24 -2.78 6.53
C ILE A 9 8.09 -1.78 6.63
N ASP A 10 7.46 -1.46 5.51
CA ASP A 10 6.20 -0.72 5.50
C ASP A 10 5.06 -1.63 5.98
N ASN A 11 4.82 -1.63 7.29
CA ASN A 11 3.77 -2.45 7.91
C ASN A 11 2.38 -2.14 7.35
N ALA A 12 2.09 -0.88 6.98
CA ALA A 12 0.79 -0.52 6.39
C ALA A 12 0.62 -1.11 4.99
N LEU A 13 1.69 -1.12 4.18
CA LEU A 13 1.70 -1.79 2.89
C LEU A 13 1.61 -3.30 3.02
N LYS A 14 2.32 -3.91 3.98
CA LYS A 14 2.25 -5.35 4.29
C LYS A 14 0.82 -5.76 4.65
N GLU A 15 0.19 -5.04 5.58
CA GLU A 15 -1.19 -5.29 6.00
C GLU A 15 -2.17 -5.15 4.84
N LYS A 16 -2.01 -4.13 3.99
CA LYS A 16 -2.84 -3.93 2.81
C LYS A 16 -2.73 -5.10 1.81
N ILE A 17 -1.50 -5.54 1.50
CA ILE A 17 -1.28 -6.66 0.58
C ILE A 17 -1.96 -7.93 1.13
N VAL A 18 -1.82 -8.21 2.43
CA VAL A 18 -2.46 -9.38 3.06
C VAL A 18 -3.99 -9.25 3.04
N ALA A 19 -4.52 -8.05 3.28
CA ALA A 19 -5.96 -7.78 3.24
C ALA A 19 -6.57 -8.02 1.84
N ASP A 20 -5.91 -7.55 0.78
CA ASP A 20 -6.35 -7.75 -0.60
C ASP A 20 -6.47 -9.26 -0.92
N PHE A 21 -5.52 -10.09 -0.46
CA PHE A 21 -5.59 -11.54 -0.64
C PHE A 21 -6.68 -12.20 0.21
N LYS A 22 -6.98 -11.68 1.40
CA LYS A 22 -8.11 -12.16 2.22
C LYS A 22 -9.44 -11.90 1.55
N GLU A 23 -9.65 -10.70 1.02
CA GLU A 23 -10.86 -10.35 0.27
C GLU A 23 -11.04 -11.24 -0.97
N GLN A 24 -9.94 -11.51 -1.69
CA GLN A 24 -9.98 -12.43 -2.82
C GLN A 24 -10.38 -13.86 -2.40
N VAL A 25 -9.85 -14.36 -1.29
CA VAL A 25 -10.19 -15.67 -0.72
C VAL A 25 -11.65 -15.73 -0.28
N GLU A 26 -12.16 -14.66 0.34
CA GLU A 26 -13.58 -14.56 0.76
C GLU A 26 -14.51 -14.62 -0.45
N SER A 27 -14.25 -13.81 -1.48
CA SER A 27 -15.03 -13.79 -2.73
C SER A 27 -15.07 -15.16 -3.44
N VAL A 28 -13.96 -15.89 -3.42
CA VAL A 28 -13.87 -17.23 -4.00
C VAL A 28 -14.66 -18.24 -3.18
N ASN A 29 -14.59 -18.18 -1.85
CA ASN A 29 -15.34 -19.09 -1.00
C ASN A 29 -16.86 -18.83 -1.08
N ASP A 30 -17.29 -17.58 -1.19
CA ASP A 30 -18.70 -17.24 -1.45
C ASP A 30 -19.19 -17.80 -2.79
N ALA A 31 -18.34 -17.77 -3.81
CA ALA A 31 -18.63 -18.38 -5.10
C ALA A 31 -18.70 -19.92 -4.98
N LEU A 32 -17.81 -20.54 -4.20
CA LEU A 32 -17.84 -21.98 -3.95
C LEU A 32 -19.08 -22.43 -3.20
N GLU A 33 -19.57 -21.67 -2.21
CA GLU A 33 -20.82 -21.99 -1.52
C GLU A 33 -22.01 -21.99 -2.50
N ARG A 34 -22.07 -21.01 -3.40
CA ARG A 34 -23.08 -20.94 -4.45
C ARG A 34 -22.97 -22.09 -5.45
N LEU A 35 -21.77 -22.49 -5.84
CA LEU A 35 -21.55 -23.64 -6.70
C LEU A 35 -21.94 -24.96 -6.00
N LYS A 36 -21.61 -25.09 -4.71
CA LYS A 36 -21.97 -26.25 -3.88
C LYS A 36 -23.48 -26.39 -3.72
N ALA A 37 -24.22 -25.29 -3.63
CA ALA A 37 -25.68 -25.30 -3.62
C ALA A 37 -26.29 -25.85 -4.93
N GLU A 38 -25.53 -25.82 -6.03
CA GLU A 38 -25.92 -26.39 -7.33
C GLU A 38 -25.37 -27.81 -7.54
N ASP A 39 -24.96 -28.49 -6.46
CA ASP A 39 -24.35 -29.82 -6.46
C ASP A 39 -23.07 -29.92 -7.31
N ILE A 40 -22.37 -28.79 -7.51
CA ILE A 40 -21.09 -28.78 -8.25
C ILE A 40 -19.97 -29.22 -7.30
N PRO A 41 -19.13 -30.20 -7.69
CA PRO A 41 -17.99 -30.63 -6.90
C PRO A 41 -17.02 -29.48 -6.64
N CYS A 42 -16.71 -29.28 -5.35
CA CYS A 42 -15.84 -28.20 -4.90
C CYS A 42 -14.46 -28.72 -4.44
N ASP A 43 -14.08 -29.96 -4.76
CA ASP A 43 -12.73 -30.45 -4.50
C ASP A 43 -11.71 -29.83 -5.46
N LEU A 44 -10.54 -29.46 -4.95
CA LEU A 44 -9.52 -28.74 -5.70
C LEU A 44 -9.07 -29.45 -7.01
N PRO A 45 -8.84 -30.78 -7.03
CA PRO A 45 -8.49 -31.48 -8.26
C PRO A 45 -9.59 -31.41 -9.33
N THR A 46 -10.86 -31.58 -8.94
CA THR A 46 -11.98 -31.49 -9.86
C THR A 46 -12.20 -30.06 -10.33
N LEU A 47 -12.14 -29.08 -9.44
CA LEU A 47 -12.25 -27.66 -9.78
C LEU A 47 -11.20 -27.25 -10.82
N LYS A 48 -9.93 -27.61 -10.64
CA LYS A 48 -8.88 -27.34 -11.63
C LYS A 48 -9.18 -27.93 -13.00
N LYS A 49 -9.85 -29.09 -13.05
CA LYS A 49 -10.23 -29.75 -14.29
C LYS A 49 -11.43 -29.08 -14.95
N ILE A 50 -12.51 -28.87 -14.21
CA ILE A 50 -13.78 -28.37 -14.76
C ILE A 50 -13.76 -26.86 -15.00
N MET A 51 -13.03 -26.10 -14.19
CA MET A 51 -12.90 -24.63 -14.31
C MET A 51 -11.76 -24.20 -15.23
N SER A 52 -11.10 -25.14 -15.91
CA SER A 52 -10.03 -24.82 -16.87
C SER A 52 -10.52 -24.07 -18.10
N SER A 53 -11.77 -24.30 -18.52
CA SER A 53 -12.45 -23.56 -19.59
C SER A 53 -13.95 -23.78 -19.52
N ASP A 54 -14.72 -22.90 -20.16
CA ASP A 54 -16.16 -23.08 -20.32
C ASP A 54 -16.52 -24.40 -21.01
N GLU A 55 -15.70 -24.83 -21.97
CA GLU A 55 -15.89 -26.09 -22.70
C GLU A 55 -15.64 -27.30 -21.79
N SER A 56 -14.63 -27.21 -20.92
CA SER A 56 -14.36 -28.24 -19.89
C SER A 56 -15.53 -28.38 -18.93
N PHE A 57 -16.08 -27.27 -18.45
CA PHE A 57 -17.25 -27.27 -17.58
C PHE A 57 -18.48 -27.82 -18.29
N LYS A 58 -18.72 -27.41 -19.54
CA LYS A 58 -19.84 -27.90 -20.36
C LYS A 58 -19.78 -29.41 -20.57
N LYS A 59 -18.60 -29.96 -20.89
CA LYS A 59 -18.40 -31.41 -21.04
C LYS A 59 -18.69 -32.16 -19.74
N TRP A 60 -18.25 -31.62 -18.61
CA TRP A 60 -18.56 -32.19 -17.31
C TRP A 60 -20.07 -32.17 -17.03
N LEU A 61 -20.74 -31.05 -17.34
CA LEU A 61 -22.17 -30.87 -17.11
C LEU A 61 -23.04 -31.81 -17.96
N VAL A 62 -22.69 -32.01 -19.23
CA VAL A 62 -23.35 -32.99 -20.12
C VAL A 62 -23.19 -34.41 -19.56
N LYS A 63 -22.00 -34.76 -19.06
CA LYS A 63 -21.79 -36.06 -18.44
C LYS A 63 -22.64 -36.23 -17.17
N ALA A 64 -22.74 -35.19 -16.34
CA ALA A 64 -23.59 -35.19 -15.16
C ALA A 64 -25.09 -35.33 -15.51
N GLU A 65 -25.53 -34.67 -16.59
CA GLU A 65 -26.88 -34.81 -17.14
C GLU A 65 -27.16 -36.26 -17.59
N ASP A 66 -26.26 -36.86 -18.37
CA ASP A 66 -26.38 -38.24 -18.84
C ASP A 66 -26.44 -39.24 -17.69
N GLU A 67 -25.58 -39.06 -16.67
CA GLU A 67 -25.58 -39.88 -15.45
C GLU A 67 -26.88 -39.72 -14.65
N PHE A 68 -27.42 -38.50 -14.56
CA PHE A 68 -28.69 -38.23 -13.88
C PHE A 68 -29.87 -38.88 -14.61
N ILE A 69 -29.98 -38.71 -15.93
CA ILE A 69 -31.01 -39.34 -16.76
C ILE A 69 -30.88 -40.88 -16.69
N GLY A 70 -29.65 -41.41 -16.72
CA GLY A 70 -29.38 -42.84 -16.61
C GLY A 70 -29.89 -43.46 -15.31
N LYS A 71 -29.76 -42.75 -14.18
CA LYS A 71 -30.28 -43.21 -12.87
C LYS A 71 -31.81 -43.25 -12.80
N LEU A 72 -32.49 -42.39 -13.55
CA LEU A 72 -33.96 -42.32 -13.59
C LEU A 72 -34.60 -43.38 -14.50
N GLY A 73 -33.80 -44.05 -15.35
CA GLY A 73 -34.27 -45.14 -16.21
C GLY A 73 -35.06 -44.65 -17.44
N PHE A 74 -36.26 -45.22 -17.65
CA PHE A 74 -37.08 -44.82 -18.80
C PHE A 74 -37.74 -43.47 -18.56
N LEU A 75 -37.43 -42.50 -19.42
CA LEU A 75 -37.97 -41.14 -19.40
C LEU A 75 -38.52 -40.79 -20.79
N PRO A 76 -39.75 -40.25 -20.89
CA PRO A 76 -40.27 -39.69 -22.14
C PRO A 76 -39.36 -38.62 -22.72
N MET A 77 -39.36 -38.49 -24.04
CA MET A 77 -38.48 -37.54 -24.77
C MET A 77 -38.64 -36.09 -24.27
N GLU A 78 -39.87 -35.66 -23.99
CA GLU A 78 -40.14 -34.31 -23.48
C GLU A 78 -39.55 -34.09 -22.08
N GLU A 79 -39.58 -35.10 -21.22
CA GLU A 79 -38.99 -34.99 -19.89
C GLU A 79 -37.47 -34.94 -19.94
N ARG A 80 -36.84 -35.70 -20.85
CA ARG A 80 -35.40 -35.56 -21.13
C ARG A 80 -35.03 -34.15 -21.58
N LYS A 81 -35.80 -33.55 -22.50
CA LYS A 81 -35.58 -32.16 -22.93
C LYS A 81 -35.71 -31.18 -21.76
N ARG A 82 -36.71 -31.35 -20.89
CA ARG A 82 -36.91 -30.50 -19.71
C ARG A 82 -35.73 -30.55 -18.74
N ILE A 83 -35.19 -31.75 -18.51
CA ILE A 83 -33.99 -31.95 -17.71
C ILE A 83 -32.79 -31.23 -18.35
N GLY A 84 -32.54 -31.43 -19.65
CA GLY A 84 -31.44 -30.76 -20.35
C GLY A 84 -31.52 -29.24 -20.33
N VAL A 85 -32.71 -28.66 -20.42
CA VAL A 85 -32.92 -27.21 -20.24
C VAL A 85 -32.52 -26.77 -18.82
N SER A 86 -32.81 -27.59 -17.81
CA SER A 86 -32.44 -27.29 -16.41
C SER A 86 -30.92 -27.29 -16.23
N PHE A 87 -30.21 -28.28 -16.78
CA PHE A 87 -28.75 -28.31 -16.80
C PHE A 87 -28.16 -27.13 -17.58
N ALA A 88 -28.69 -26.80 -18.75
CA ALA A 88 -28.26 -25.62 -19.51
C ALA A 88 -28.47 -24.29 -18.74
N ASN A 89 -29.51 -24.20 -17.92
CA ASN A 89 -29.71 -23.05 -17.04
C ASN A 89 -28.66 -23.01 -15.91
N VAL A 90 -28.23 -24.16 -15.39
CA VAL A 90 -27.10 -24.23 -14.44
C VAL A 90 -25.85 -23.63 -15.04
N PHE A 91 -25.52 -24.02 -16.28
CA PHE A 91 -24.36 -23.45 -16.99
C PHE A 91 -24.39 -21.92 -17.05
N LYS A 92 -25.56 -21.34 -17.35
CA LYS A 92 -25.72 -19.89 -17.48
C LYS A 92 -25.64 -19.17 -16.14
N ARG A 93 -26.38 -19.63 -15.13
CA ARG A 93 -26.45 -18.94 -13.82
C ARG A 93 -25.13 -18.96 -13.07
N THR A 94 -24.33 -20.02 -13.22
CA THR A 94 -23.06 -20.16 -12.51
C THR A 94 -21.89 -19.51 -13.23
N ALA A 95 -22.08 -18.88 -14.39
CA ALA A 95 -20.98 -18.33 -15.20
C ALA A 95 -20.08 -17.38 -14.41
N ASN A 96 -20.65 -16.45 -13.64
CA ASN A 96 -19.88 -15.50 -12.85
C ASN A 96 -19.06 -16.19 -11.75
N ASP A 97 -19.69 -17.11 -11.01
CA ASP A 97 -19.04 -17.84 -9.92
C ASP A 97 -17.92 -18.75 -10.45
N ARG A 98 -18.16 -19.42 -11.58
CA ARG A 98 -17.15 -20.21 -12.29
C ARG A 98 -15.98 -19.35 -12.73
N ASN A 99 -16.22 -18.15 -13.25
CA ASN A 99 -15.16 -17.23 -13.67
C ASN A 99 -14.32 -16.75 -12.48
N THR A 100 -14.94 -16.42 -11.35
CA THR A 100 -14.23 -16.05 -10.12
C THR A 100 -13.31 -17.18 -9.66
N VAL A 101 -13.83 -18.42 -9.58
CA VAL A 101 -13.04 -19.59 -9.18
C VAL A 101 -11.97 -19.92 -10.22
N ALA A 102 -12.28 -19.85 -11.52
CA ALA A 102 -11.31 -20.11 -12.59
C ALA A 102 -10.13 -19.12 -12.54
N SER A 103 -10.42 -17.83 -12.36
CA SER A 103 -9.38 -16.79 -12.24
C SER A 103 -8.50 -16.98 -11.01
N PHE A 104 -9.05 -17.50 -9.91
CA PHE A 104 -8.27 -17.82 -8.73
C PHE A 104 -7.34 -19.02 -8.95
N LEU A 105 -7.76 -19.98 -9.76
CA LEU A 105 -7.02 -21.24 -10.00
C LEU A 105 -6.01 -21.18 -11.16
N SER A 106 -6.18 -20.27 -12.13
CA SER A 106 -5.42 -20.28 -13.39
C SER A 106 -3.96 -19.84 -13.24
N ASP A 107 -3.69 -18.85 -12.40
CA ASP A 107 -2.34 -18.33 -12.16
C ASP A 107 -2.20 -17.93 -10.67
N PRO A 108 -2.11 -18.91 -9.78
CA PRO A 108 -2.07 -18.64 -8.35
C PRO A 108 -0.71 -18.04 -7.98
N LYS A 109 -0.70 -16.77 -7.55
CA LYS A 109 0.51 -16.09 -7.03
C LYS A 109 1.15 -16.83 -5.85
N TYR A 110 0.33 -17.54 -5.07
CA TYR A 110 0.76 -18.32 -3.92
C TYR A 110 0.13 -19.71 -3.99
N PRO A 111 0.77 -20.74 -3.39
CA PRO A 111 0.19 -22.07 -3.29
C PRO A 111 -1.23 -22.03 -2.70
N ILE A 112 -2.16 -22.79 -3.29
CA ILE A 112 -3.53 -22.91 -2.80
C ILE A 112 -3.66 -24.21 -2.00
N VAL A 113 -4.20 -24.10 -0.81
CA VAL A 113 -4.53 -25.18 0.11
C VAL A 113 -6.04 -25.30 0.22
N GLN A 114 -6.54 -26.54 0.31
CA GLN A 114 -7.95 -26.79 0.54
C GLN A 114 -8.18 -27.18 2.00
N GLY A 115 -9.08 -26.45 2.66
CA GLY A 115 -9.54 -26.74 4.02
C GLY A 115 -10.36 -28.03 4.08
N LYS A 116 -10.50 -28.59 5.29
CA LYS A 116 -11.30 -29.83 5.51
C LYS A 116 -12.79 -29.65 5.22
N ASP A 117 -13.26 -28.42 5.25
CA ASP A 117 -14.61 -27.96 4.91
C ASP A 117 -14.83 -27.78 3.39
N GLY A 118 -13.75 -27.91 2.60
CA GLY A 118 -13.76 -27.70 1.15
C GLY A 118 -13.44 -26.26 0.73
N SER A 119 -13.21 -25.34 1.69
CA SER A 119 -12.81 -23.96 1.41
C SER A 119 -11.44 -23.91 0.73
N LEU A 120 -11.24 -22.91 -0.13
CA LEU A 120 -9.94 -22.64 -0.74
C LEU A 120 -9.26 -21.50 -0.01
N GLN A 121 -7.97 -21.66 0.28
CA GLN A 121 -7.14 -20.65 0.94
C GLN A 121 -5.77 -20.61 0.28
N TYR A 122 -5.08 -19.48 0.38
CA TYR A 122 -3.65 -19.45 0.09
C TYR A 122 -2.85 -20.02 1.25
N ASP A 123 -1.62 -20.47 0.98
CA ASP A 123 -0.63 -20.70 2.02
C ASP A 123 -0.24 -19.35 2.63
N TRP A 124 -0.84 -19.02 3.77
CA TRP A 124 -0.64 -17.74 4.44
C TRP A 124 0.81 -17.50 4.86
N GLN A 125 1.62 -18.55 5.08
CA GLN A 125 3.03 -18.36 5.41
C GLN A 125 3.81 -17.81 4.20
N GLU A 126 3.54 -18.33 3.01
CA GLU A 126 4.14 -17.84 1.77
C GLU A 126 3.58 -16.45 1.38
N VAL A 127 2.28 -16.19 1.64
CA VAL A 127 1.68 -14.87 1.43
C VAL A 127 2.35 -13.83 2.34
N GLU A 128 2.49 -14.11 3.63
CA GLU A 128 3.11 -13.19 4.60
C GLU A 128 4.57 -12.92 4.25
N LYS A 129 5.32 -13.96 3.89
CA LYS A 129 6.72 -13.81 3.46
C LYS A 129 6.85 -12.99 2.19
N GLY A 130 6.00 -13.23 1.19
CA GLY A 130 5.98 -12.45 -0.05
C GLY A 130 5.51 -11.01 0.16
N ALA A 131 4.54 -10.79 1.05
CA ALA A 131 4.08 -9.46 1.43
C ALA A 131 5.18 -8.68 2.15
N GLU A 132 5.90 -9.33 3.06
CA GLU A 132 7.05 -8.76 3.75
C GLU A 132 8.14 -8.38 2.77
N GLN A 133 8.57 -9.28 1.89
CA GLN A 133 9.58 -8.96 0.86
C GLN A 133 9.20 -7.77 -0.02
N ARG A 134 7.91 -7.61 -0.35
CA ARG A 134 7.41 -6.47 -1.14
C ARG A 134 7.26 -5.19 -0.33
N ALA A 135 7.04 -5.31 0.97
CA ALA A 135 6.93 -4.19 1.90
C ALA A 135 8.30 -3.77 2.46
N THR A 136 9.31 -4.62 2.36
CA THR A 136 10.68 -4.33 2.78
C THR A 136 11.34 -3.43 1.75
N ARG A 137 11.74 -2.25 2.20
CA ARG A 137 12.62 -1.35 1.48
C ARG A 137 14.03 -1.49 2.03
N HIS A 138 14.98 -1.77 1.16
CA HIS A 138 16.40 -1.76 1.50
C HIS A 138 17.01 -0.39 1.21
N PHE A 139 17.92 0.02 2.08
CA PHE A 139 18.72 1.23 1.94
C PHE A 139 20.18 0.84 1.73
N THR A 140 20.89 1.60 0.90
CA THR A 140 22.33 1.44 0.73
C THR A 140 23.07 2.07 1.90
N ASP A 141 24.34 1.72 2.10
CA ASP A 141 25.19 2.35 3.12
C ASP A 141 25.29 3.87 2.90
N GLU A 142 25.30 4.31 1.64
CA GLU A 142 25.30 5.73 1.25
C GLU A 142 23.98 6.42 1.64
N ASP A 143 22.82 5.76 1.48
CA ASP A 143 21.53 6.29 1.92
C ASP A 143 21.47 6.46 3.44
N VAL A 144 22.02 5.50 4.20
CA VAL A 144 22.08 5.54 5.67
C VAL A 144 23.01 6.67 6.12
N GLU A 145 24.18 6.82 5.48
CA GLU A 145 25.11 7.91 5.76
C GLU A 145 24.47 9.27 5.47
N TYR A 146 23.84 9.42 4.31
CA TYR A 146 23.15 10.65 3.90
C TYR A 146 22.00 11.01 4.86
N PHE A 147 21.21 10.03 5.28
CA PHE A 147 20.18 10.23 6.30
C PHE A 147 20.77 10.72 7.62
N GLY A 148 21.89 10.14 8.05
CA GLY A 148 22.63 10.59 9.23
C GLY A 148 23.12 12.04 9.11
N MET A 149 23.56 12.48 7.93
CA MET A 149 23.93 13.88 7.68
C MET A 149 22.72 14.80 7.76
N LEU A 150 21.59 14.42 7.17
CA LEU A 150 20.36 15.21 7.20
C LEU A 150 19.79 15.33 8.63
N ARG A 151 19.84 14.26 9.44
CA ARG A 151 19.45 14.32 10.85
C ARG A 151 20.23 15.36 11.64
N LYS A 152 21.54 15.46 11.42
CA LYS A 152 22.38 16.48 12.08
C LYS A 152 21.94 17.91 11.74
N VAL A 153 21.49 18.14 10.50
CA VAL A 153 20.95 19.44 10.08
C VAL A 153 19.64 19.73 10.80
N VAL A 154 18.73 18.74 10.89
CA VAL A 154 17.47 18.90 11.63
C VAL A 154 17.73 19.18 13.11
N GLU A 155 18.60 18.41 13.75
CA GLU A 155 18.97 18.61 15.17
C GLU A 155 19.57 20.01 15.39
N SER A 156 20.43 20.48 14.48
CA SER A 156 20.99 21.84 14.55
C SER A 156 19.92 22.93 14.41
N LEU A 157 18.87 22.67 13.62
CA LEU A 157 17.75 23.60 13.44
C LEU A 157 16.81 23.60 14.65
N GLU A 158 16.58 22.45 15.27
CA GLU A 158 15.83 22.33 16.55
C GLU A 158 16.56 23.08 17.68
N ASP A 159 17.88 22.90 17.80
CA ASP A 159 18.71 23.62 18.76
C ASP A 159 18.65 25.14 18.53
N LEU A 160 18.68 25.58 17.27
CA LEU A 160 18.58 26.99 16.91
C LEU A 160 17.20 27.57 17.24
N GLU A 161 16.10 26.86 16.92
CA GLU A 161 14.74 27.28 17.29
C GLU A 161 14.58 27.41 18.81
N ALA A 162 15.11 26.44 19.57
CA ALA A 162 15.10 26.48 21.03
C ALA A 162 15.86 27.71 21.56
N TRP A 163 17.06 27.96 21.04
CA TRP A 163 17.86 29.13 21.43
C TRP A 163 17.15 30.45 21.08
N GLU A 164 16.57 30.56 19.88
CA GLU A 164 15.84 31.75 19.46
C GLU A 164 14.62 32.04 20.34
N THR A 165 13.90 30.99 20.73
CA THR A 165 12.74 31.06 21.64
C THR A 165 13.14 31.64 23.00
N GLU A 166 14.31 31.29 23.52
CA GLU A 166 14.85 31.84 24.78
C GLU A 166 15.30 33.31 24.66
N HIS A 167 15.71 33.74 23.46
CA HIS A 167 16.35 35.04 23.22
C HIS A 167 15.49 36.04 22.43
N ALA A 168 14.18 35.83 22.36
CA ALA A 168 13.18 36.68 21.69
C ALA A 168 13.36 36.84 20.17
N TYR A 169 14.12 35.94 19.54
CA TYR A 169 14.17 35.79 18.09
C TYR A 169 13.10 34.79 17.63
N SER A 170 12.73 34.82 16.35
CA SER A 170 11.65 33.97 15.84
C SER A 170 11.82 33.62 14.36
N HIS A 171 13.06 33.39 13.94
CA HIS A 171 13.37 33.14 12.53
C HIS A 171 13.04 31.71 12.12
N PHE A 172 13.28 30.75 13.02
CA PHE A 172 12.93 29.34 12.85
C PHE A 172 11.69 28.92 13.64
N LYS A 173 10.98 29.88 14.23
CA LYS A 173 9.71 29.63 14.90
C LYS A 173 8.70 29.00 13.93
N ASP A 174 8.13 27.86 14.33
CA ASP A 174 7.15 27.09 13.52
C ASP A 174 7.75 26.46 12.25
N TRP A 175 9.09 26.35 12.18
CA TRP A 175 9.76 25.51 11.19
C TRP A 175 9.23 24.08 11.28
N ARG A 176 9.03 23.44 10.12
CA ARG A 176 8.63 22.04 10.08
C ARG A 176 9.84 21.22 9.73
N ASP A 177 10.11 20.21 10.55
CA ASP A 177 10.98 19.11 10.15
C ASP A 177 10.58 18.67 8.73
N PRO A 178 11.50 18.68 7.77
CA PRO A 178 11.16 18.42 6.38
C PRO A 178 10.93 16.92 6.15
N PHE A 179 11.17 16.09 7.17
CA PHE A 179 10.69 14.72 7.29
C PHE A 179 9.28 14.63 7.92
N ALA A 180 8.78 15.68 8.56
CA ALA A 180 7.42 15.70 9.10
C ALA A 180 6.40 15.66 7.96
N GLY A 181 5.82 14.49 7.76
CA GLY A 181 4.92 14.22 6.65
C GLY A 181 5.59 13.52 5.46
N LEU A 182 6.72 12.82 5.67
CA LEU A 182 7.17 11.74 4.79
C LEU A 182 5.98 10.80 4.52
N ARG A 183 5.24 11.07 3.45
CA ARG A 183 4.43 10.06 2.80
C ARG A 183 5.44 9.14 2.14
N ASN A 184 5.40 7.85 2.50
CA ASN A 184 6.18 6.82 1.84
C ASN A 184 6.22 7.10 0.33
N PRO A 185 7.40 7.13 -0.30
CA PRO A 185 7.48 7.40 -1.72
C PRO A 185 6.55 6.43 -2.43
N SER A 186 5.62 6.99 -3.18
CA SER A 186 4.54 6.24 -3.82
C SER A 186 5.03 5.27 -4.90
N ILE A 187 6.34 5.28 -5.22
CA ILE A 187 6.95 4.56 -6.34
C ILE A 187 8.36 4.07 -5.94
N HIS A 188 8.65 2.80 -6.20
CA HIS A 188 9.99 2.20 -6.06
C HIS A 188 11.06 3.01 -6.83
N GLY A 189 12.20 3.27 -6.18
CA GLY A 189 13.38 3.88 -6.82
C GLY A 189 13.35 5.39 -6.97
N ALA A 190 12.30 6.08 -6.50
CA ALA A 190 12.31 7.54 -6.45
C ALA A 190 13.19 8.03 -5.28
N PRO A 191 14.07 9.03 -5.48
CA PRO A 191 14.81 9.64 -4.39
C PRO A 191 13.83 10.26 -3.38
N VAL A 192 14.20 10.26 -2.11
CA VAL A 192 13.45 10.99 -1.09
C VAL A 192 13.56 12.47 -1.43
N VAL A 193 12.47 13.07 -1.90
CA VAL A 193 12.42 14.50 -2.19
C VAL A 193 11.99 15.22 -0.92
N ILE A 194 12.93 15.90 -0.30
CA ILE A 194 12.71 16.70 0.90
C ILE A 194 12.21 18.08 0.45
N ASN A 195 10.99 18.44 0.83
CA ASN A 195 10.49 19.79 0.55
C ASN A 195 11.07 20.75 1.60
N HIS A 196 12.10 21.48 1.21
CA HIS A 196 12.91 22.28 2.13
C HIS A 196 12.22 23.54 2.69
N GLY A 197 11.04 23.93 2.17
CA GLY A 197 10.38 25.17 2.56
C GLY A 197 11.23 26.43 2.32
N GLY A 198 10.67 27.62 2.55
CA GLY A 198 11.40 28.89 2.36
C GLY A 198 12.43 29.20 3.45
N HIS A 199 12.46 28.41 4.54
CA HIS A 199 13.32 28.63 5.71
C HIS A 199 14.75 28.13 5.48
N ILE A 200 14.90 27.03 4.72
CA ILE A 200 16.21 26.49 4.32
C ILE A 200 16.90 27.37 3.26
N ASP A 201 16.15 28.17 2.49
CA ASP A 201 16.74 29.12 1.53
C ASP A 201 17.73 30.09 2.21
N ILE A 202 17.53 30.38 3.50
CA ILE A 202 18.42 31.22 4.33
C ILE A 202 19.79 30.54 4.52
N LEU A 203 19.81 29.21 4.66
CA LEU A 203 21.03 28.41 4.78
C LEU A 203 21.73 28.21 3.43
N MET A 204 20.94 28.07 2.36
CA MET A 204 21.45 27.81 1.01
C MET A 204 21.97 29.07 0.31
N ASN A 205 21.49 30.25 0.70
CA ASN A 205 21.91 31.52 0.15
C ASN A 205 22.12 32.56 1.26
N PRO A 206 23.20 32.43 2.05
CA PRO A 206 23.44 33.23 3.25
C PRO A 206 23.86 34.67 2.90
N ASP A 207 22.93 35.50 2.42
CA ASP A 207 23.12 36.96 2.37
C ASP A 207 22.63 37.58 3.68
N PHE A 208 23.36 37.27 4.76
CA PHE A 208 23.08 37.77 6.09
C PHE A 208 23.10 39.30 6.16
N LYS A 209 23.85 39.98 5.28
CA LYS A 209 24.00 41.44 5.27
C LYS A 209 22.73 42.15 4.79
N ASN A 210 22.19 41.76 3.63
CA ASN A 210 20.94 42.35 3.12
C ASN A 210 19.72 41.92 3.93
N TRP A 211 19.76 40.73 4.52
CA TRP A 211 18.69 40.23 5.38
C TRP A 211 18.65 40.96 6.74
N PHE A 212 19.78 41.13 7.42
CA PHE A 212 19.86 41.91 8.67
C PHE A 212 19.38 43.34 8.45
N GLN A 213 19.80 43.99 7.35
CA GLN A 213 19.34 45.34 7.01
C GLN A 213 17.83 45.43 6.78
N ARG A 214 17.21 44.43 6.13
CA ARG A 214 15.76 44.38 5.92
C ARG A 214 14.97 44.11 7.20
N GLN A 215 15.48 43.27 8.10
CA GLN A 215 14.78 42.95 9.36
C GLN A 215 14.98 44.04 10.42
N ILE A 216 16.18 44.59 10.55
CA ILE A 216 16.42 45.81 11.34
C ILE A 216 15.54 46.94 10.79
N GLY A 217 15.47 47.14 9.46
CA GLY A 217 14.58 48.13 8.83
C GLY A 217 13.09 47.97 9.15
N LYS A 218 12.58 46.73 9.26
CA LYS A 218 11.17 46.46 9.64
C LYS A 218 10.90 46.63 11.14
N THR A 219 11.92 46.47 11.99
CA THR A 219 11.78 46.48 13.47
C THR A 219 12.25 47.79 14.11
N LEU A 220 13.03 48.61 13.38
CA LEU A 220 13.49 49.94 13.78
C LEU A 220 12.36 50.92 14.10
N GLY A 221 11.17 50.75 13.52
CA GLY A 221 9.98 51.53 13.89
C GLY A 221 9.50 51.29 15.32
N LYS A 222 10.04 50.28 16.03
CA LYS A 222 9.63 49.86 17.38
C LYS A 222 10.80 49.71 18.38
N MET A 223 12.02 50.12 18.02
CA MET A 223 13.17 49.98 18.94
C MET A 223 13.26 51.12 19.97
N ASN A 224 13.72 50.78 21.18
CA ASN A 224 14.06 51.71 22.25
C ASN A 224 15.16 52.70 21.76
N PRO A 225 15.03 54.02 22.01
CA PRO A 225 16.00 55.05 21.61
C PRO A 225 17.48 54.78 21.96
N GLU A 226 17.75 54.05 23.04
CA GLU A 226 19.12 53.67 23.46
C GLU A 226 19.80 52.72 22.45
N ALA A 227 19.08 51.73 21.95
CA ALA A 227 19.61 50.77 20.96
C ALA A 227 19.87 51.44 19.60
N LEU A 228 19.05 52.44 19.26
CA LEU A 228 19.26 53.31 18.10
C LEU A 228 20.51 54.19 18.22
N ARG A 229 20.85 54.63 19.45
CA ARG A 229 22.05 55.44 19.71
C ARG A 229 23.32 54.61 19.56
N MET A 230 23.36 53.43 20.17
CA MET A 230 24.52 52.51 20.10
C MET A 230 24.84 52.08 18.66
N ILE A 231 23.83 51.84 17.82
CA ILE A 231 24.03 51.46 16.42
C ILE A 231 24.59 52.62 15.58
N ARG A 232 24.22 53.87 15.89
CA ARG A 232 24.80 55.06 15.23
C ARG A 232 26.24 55.31 15.66
N GLU A 233 26.52 55.18 16.95
CA GLU A 233 27.88 55.31 17.49
C GLU A 233 28.83 54.25 16.88
N MET A 234 28.36 53.02 16.65
CA MET A 234 29.13 51.98 15.94
C MET A 234 29.28 52.21 14.42
N ALA A 235 28.45 53.05 13.81
CA ALA A 235 28.50 53.34 12.38
C ALA A 235 29.37 54.57 12.04
N ASP A 236 29.64 55.42 13.02
CA ASP A 236 30.48 56.62 12.88
C ASP A 236 31.97 56.38 13.27
N GLU A 237 32.35 55.15 13.65
CA GLU A 237 33.73 54.75 13.97
C GLU A 237 34.54 54.18 12.79
N ASP A 238 34.06 54.29 11.54
CA ASP A 238 34.82 54.02 10.30
C ASP A 238 35.15 55.29 9.50
#